data_AF-A0A2H9PTV5-F1
#
_entry.id   AF-A0A2H9PTV5-F1
#
_cell.length_a   1.000
_cell.length_b   1.000
_cell.length_c   1.000
_cell.angle_alpha   90.00
_cell.angle_beta   90.00
_cell.angle_gamma   90.00
#
_symmetry.space_group_name_H-M   'P 1'
#
loop_
_entity.id
_entity.type
_entity.pdbx_description
1 polymer ?
#
loop_
_entity_poly.entity_id
_entity_poly.type
_entity_poly.pdbx_seq_one_letter_code
_entity_poly.pdbx_strand_id
1 'polypeptide(L)' 'SIDFKIRKQKLNATMVVRSNDLFFGWPANLYQLFVLQDYIGKKLGCKTGSLTTFSNSAHIFKDQFEDIQQVTLD' A
#
# COMPACT_ATOMS: atom_id res chain seq x y z
N SER A 1 5.39 3.49 9.84
CA SER A 1 4.26 3.36 10.81
C SER A 1 2.97 3.21 10.03
N ILE A 2 1.92 2.65 10.66
CA ILE A 2 0.58 2.52 10.07
C ILE A 2 -0.42 3.23 10.99
N ASP A 3 -1.32 4.01 10.41
CA ASP A 3 -2.37 4.76 11.08
C ASP A 3 -3.74 4.42 10.47
N PHE A 4 -4.77 4.31 11.31
CA PHE A 4 -6.14 3.99 10.88
C PHE A 4 -7.12 5.08 11.33
N LYS A 5 -8.03 5.51 10.42
CA LYS A 5 -9.04 6.53 10.72
C LYS A 5 -10.41 6.15 10.18
N ILE A 6 -11.42 6.10 11.05
CA ILE A 6 -12.82 5.93 10.64
C ILE A 6 -13.40 7.27 10.18
N ARG A 7 -13.91 7.34 8.95
CA ARG A 7 -14.64 8.51 8.40
C ARG A 7 -15.81 8.03 7.55
N LYS A 8 -17.01 8.59 7.76
CA LYS A 8 -18.24 8.22 7.03
C LYS A 8 -18.47 6.70 6.98
N GLN A 9 -18.29 6.02 8.11
CA GLN A 9 -18.36 4.55 8.25
C GLN A 9 -17.40 3.75 7.35
N LYS A 10 -16.26 4.36 6.97
CA LYS A 10 -15.16 3.72 6.26
C LYS A 10 -13.88 3.79 7.07
N LEU A 11 -13.19 2.66 7.24
CA LEU A 11 -11.88 2.60 7.86
C LEU A 11 -10.81 2.92 6.82
N ASN A 12 -10.17 4.07 6.90
CA ASN A 12 -9.05 4.45 6.03
C ASN A 12 -7.73 4.06 6.70
N ALA A 13 -6.72 3.68 5.92
CA ALA A 13 -5.39 3.39 6.44
C ALA A 13 -4.32 4.25 5.75
N THR A 14 -3.34 4.71 6.52
CA THR A 14 -2.18 5.46 6.04
C THR A 14 -0.90 4.79 6.51
N MET A 15 0.05 4.56 5.60
CA MET A 15 1.35 3.96 5.92
C MET A 15 2.49 4.89 5.50
N VAL A 16 3.45 5.09 6.39
CA VAL A 16 4.71 5.78 6.08
C VAL A 16 5.84 4.74 6.00
N VAL A 17 6.47 4.66 4.83
CA VAL A 17 7.52 3.72 4.48
C VAL A 17 8.85 4.47 4.34
N ARG A 18 9.87 4.05 5.10
CA ARG A 18 11.19 4.71 5.09
C ARG A 18 12.01 4.44 3.82
N SER A 19 11.81 3.28 3.21
CA SER A 19 12.55 2.76 2.07
C SER A 19 11.62 1.80 1.34
N ASN A 20 11.31 2.09 0.08
CA ASN A 20 10.26 1.42 -0.68
C ASN A 20 10.78 1.05 -2.07
N ASP A 21 11.05 -0.25 -2.25
CA ASP A 21 11.19 -0.85 -3.58
C ASP A 21 9.82 -0.74 -4.27
N LEU A 22 9.74 0.06 -5.32
CA LEU A 22 8.48 0.36 -5.98
C LEU A 22 7.96 -0.77 -6.85
N PHE A 23 8.83 -1.67 -7.33
CA PHE A 23 8.43 -2.65 -8.32
C PHE A 23 7.95 -3.95 -7.67
N PHE A 24 8.80 -4.63 -6.90
CA PHE A 24 8.39 -5.87 -6.23
C PHE A 24 7.83 -5.60 -4.83
N GLY A 25 8.45 -4.71 -4.06
CA GLY A 25 8.12 -4.51 -2.66
C GLY A 25 6.78 -3.79 -2.42
N TRP A 26 6.57 -2.66 -3.08
CA TRP A 26 5.44 -1.77 -2.84
C TRP A 26 4.08 -2.42 -3.14
N PRO A 27 3.88 -3.17 -4.24
CA PRO A 27 2.61 -3.84 -4.49
C PRO A 27 2.26 -4.86 -3.40
N ALA A 28 3.24 -5.65 -2.94
CA ALA A 28 3.05 -6.61 -1.85
C ALA A 28 2.71 -5.90 -0.53
N ASN A 29 3.44 -4.83 -0.21
CA ASN A 29 3.20 -4.02 1.00
C ASN A 29 1.82 -3.35 0.99
N LEU A 30 1.39 -2.83 -0.17
CA LEU A 30 0.07 -2.21 -0.34
C LEU A 30 -1.05 -3.23 -0.16
N TYR A 31 -0.89 -4.42 -0.76
CA TYR A 31 -1.86 -5.51 -0.60
C TYR A 31 -1.91 -6.03 0.85
N GLN A 32 -0.78 -6.16 1.52
CA GLN A 32 -0.73 -6.52 2.94
C GLN A 32 -1.49 -5.49 3.80
N LEU A 33 -1.31 -4.20 3.53
CA LEU A 33 -2.04 -3.13 4.22
C LEU A 33 -3.54 -3.20 3.95
N PHE A 34 -3.96 -3.49 2.71
CA PHE A 34 -5.36 -3.72 2.36
C PHE A 34 -5.99 -4.86 3.17
N VAL A 35 -5.33 -6.03 3.22
CA VAL A 35 -5.83 -7.19 3.95
C VAL A 35 -6.00 -6.87 5.43
N LEU A 36 -5.02 -6.19 6.03
CA LEU A 36 -5.09 -5.77 7.43
C LEU A 36 -6.22 -4.76 7.68
N GLN A 37 -6.35 -3.75 6.81
CA GLN A 37 -7.41 -2.74 6.87
C GLN A 37 -8.79 -3.40 6.76
N ASP A 38 -9.00 -4.29 5.79
CA ASP A 38 -10.27 -4.97 5.58
C ASP A 38 -10.65 -5.86 6.78
N TYR A 39 -9.67 -6.60 7.33
CA TYR A 39 -9.87 -7.40 8.54
C TYR A 39 -10.32 -6.54 9.73
N ILE A 40 -9.63 -5.43 9.99
CA ILE A 40 -9.99 -4.51 11.09
C ILE A 40 -11.36 -3.86 10.80
N GLY A 41 -11.61 -3.43 9.56
CA GLY A 41 -12.86 -2.83 9.14
C GLY A 41 -14.06 -3.74 9.42
N LYS A 42 -13.96 -5.02 9.03
CA LYS A 42 -14.98 -6.04 9.31
C LYS A 42 -15.24 -6.22 10.80
N LYS A 43 -14.18 -6.26 11.64
CA LYS A 43 -14.32 -6.38 13.10
C LYS A 43 -14.97 -5.16 13.75
N LEU A 44 -14.86 -3.98 13.14
CA LEU A 44 -15.45 -2.73 13.61
C LEU A 44 -16.79 -2.38 12.94
N GLY A 45 -17.32 -3.24 12.06
CA GLY A 45 -18.54 -2.95 11.28
C GLY A 45 -18.38 -1.79 10.28
N CYS A 46 -17.16 -1.43 9.92
CA CYS A 46 -16.84 -0.38 8.96
C CYS A 46 -16.59 -0.96 7.57
N LYS A 47 -16.95 -0.21 6.52
CA LYS A 47 -16.53 -0.53 5.15
C LYS A 47 -15.04 -0.22 4.95
N THR A 48 -14.41 -0.86 3.98
CA THR A 48 -13.03 -0.55 3.60
C THR A 48 -12.96 0.85 2.97
N GLY A 49 -12.05 1.68 3.49
CA GLY A 49 -11.80 3.05 3.03
C GLY A 49 -10.56 3.16 2.16
N SER A 50 -10.00 4.36 2.02
CA SER A 50 -8.80 4.58 1.21
C SER A 50 -7.55 4.03 1.88
N LEU A 51 -6.59 3.63 1.04
CA LEU A 51 -5.20 3.40 1.42
C LEU A 51 -4.35 4.58 0.95
N THR A 52 -3.52 5.12 1.84
CA THR A 52 -2.57 6.17 1.51
C THR A 52 -1.17 5.73 1.92
N THR A 53 -0.20 5.77 1.02
CA THR A 53 1.20 5.44 1.33
C THR A 53 2.09 6.65 1.10
N PHE A 54 2.90 7.00 2.10
CA PHE A 54 3.99 7.97 1.98
C PHE A 54 5.32 7.21 1.95
N SER A 55 6.17 7.51 0.97
CA SER A 55 7.52 6.95 0.88
C SER A 55 8.54 8.04 1.08
N ASN A 56 9.48 7.82 2.00
CA ASN A 56 10.62 8.74 2.17
C ASN A 56 11.72 8.48 1.13
N SER A 57 11.85 7.23 0.69
CA SER A 57 12.80 6.83 -0.35
C SER A 57 12.14 5.80 -1.25
N ALA A 58 11.55 6.29 -2.33
CA ALA A 58 10.97 5.47 -3.38
C ALA A 58 12.06 5.18 -4.43
N HIS A 59 12.33 3.91 -4.69
CA HIS A 59 13.41 3.51 -5.60
C HIS A 59 13.05 2.23 -6.36
N ILE A 60 13.78 2.01 -7.43
CA ILE A 60 13.74 0.81 -8.27
C ILE A 60 15.17 0.29 -8.37
N PHE A 61 15.36 -1.02 -8.29
CA PHE A 61 16.66 -1.64 -8.48
C PHE A 61 16.97 -1.84 -9.97
N LYS A 62 18.24 -1.70 -10.34
CA LYS A 62 18.67 -1.70 -11.75
C LYS A 62 18.39 -3.03 -12.45
N ASP A 63 18.48 -4.13 -11.72
CA ASP A 63 18.17 -5.49 -12.19
C ASP A 63 16.69 -5.72 -12.48
N GLN A 64 15.80 -4.83 -12.02
CA GLN A 64 14.35 -4.91 -12.25
C GLN A 64 13.90 -4.22 -13.56
N PHE A 65 14.81 -3.55 -14.29
CA PHE A 65 14.43 -2.69 -15.40
C PHE A 65 13.79 -3.45 -16.57
N GLU A 66 14.28 -4.66 -16.87
CA GLU A 66 13.70 -5.50 -17.93
C GLU A 66 12.27 -5.93 -17.59
N ASP A 67 12.03 -6.35 -16.35
CA ASP A 67 10.69 -6.73 -15.88
C ASP A 67 9.72 -5.54 -15.87
N ILE A 68 10.21 -4.34 -15.49
CA ILE A 68 9.41 -3.10 -15.51
C ILE A 68 8.99 -2.76 -16.94
N GLN A 69 9.90 -2.87 -17.90
CA GLN A 69 9.58 -2.60 -19.31
C GLN A 69 8.48 -3.52 -19.82
N GLN A 70 8.46 -4.80 -19.41
CA GLN A 70 7.43 -5.76 -19.82
C GLN A 70 6.02 -5.37 -19.34
N VAL A 71 5.88 -4.68 -18.19
CA VAL A 71 4.57 -4.32 -17.63
C VAL A 71 4.16 -2.86 -17.87
N THR A 72 5.04 -2.05 -18.46
CA THR A 72 4.80 -0.60 -18.68
C THR A 72 4.67 -0.19 -20.14
N LEU A 73 5.06 -1.05 -21.09
CA LEU A 73 5.10 -0.75 -22.53
C LEU A 73 3.87 -1.27 -23.32
N ASP A 74 2.74 -1.47 -22.65
CA ASP A 74 1.43 -1.64 -23.31
C ASP A 74 0.85 -0.29 -23.78
#